data_AF-A0A2N8NE59-F1
#
_entry.id   AF-A0A2N8NE59-F1
#
_cell.length_a   1.000
_cell.length_b   1.000
_cell.length_c   1.000
_cell.angle_alpha   90.00
_cell.angle_beta   90.00
_cell.angle_gamma   90.00
#
_symmetry.space_group_name_H-M   'P 1'
#
loop_
_entity.id
_entity.type
_entity.pdbx_description
1 polymer ?
#
loop_
_entity_poly.entity_id
_entity_poly.type
_entity_poly.pdbx_seq_one_letter_code
_entity_poly.pdbx_strand_id
1 'polypeptide(L)'
;MEPIYENKNDILLAECDNKLLRTMKLMGIQAQRLGEGLKYLGSETTPIYITYSGMADFFQKNRDLLYRIPGHSKFCYHRLNF
;
A
#
# COMPACT_ATOMS: atom_id res chain seq x y z
N MET A 1 -4.15 -3.53 -13.57
CA MET A 1 -3.85 -3.65 -12.14
C MET A 1 -4.40 -2.41 -11.50
N GLU A 2 -5.51 -2.53 -10.78
CA GLU A 2 -6.12 -1.39 -10.06
C GLU A 2 -5.36 -1.18 -8.74
N PRO A 3 -5.09 0.06 -8.32
CA PRO A 3 -4.51 0.34 -7.02
C PRO A 3 -5.42 -0.18 -5.89
N ILE A 4 -4.83 -0.73 -4.83
CA ILE A 4 -5.55 -1.17 -3.60
C ILE A 4 -6.29 0.00 -2.90
N TYR A 5 -6.07 1.24 -3.34
CA TYR A 5 -6.77 2.43 -2.88
C TYR A 5 -8.13 2.68 -3.58
N GLU A 6 -8.53 1.91 -4.60
CA GLU A 6 -9.78 2.21 -5.32
C GLU A 6 -11.05 1.79 -4.56
N ASN A 7 -10.99 0.73 -3.75
CA ASN A 7 -12.13 0.27 -2.96
C ASN A 7 -11.86 0.40 -1.46
N LYS A 8 -12.84 0.96 -0.74
CA LYS A 8 -12.75 1.22 0.71
C LYS A 8 -12.64 -0.04 1.55
N ASN A 9 -13.09 -1.18 1.02
CA ASN A 9 -13.06 -2.47 1.70
C ASN A 9 -11.77 -3.25 1.42
N ASP A 10 -10.89 -2.75 0.54
CA ASP A 10 -9.66 -3.45 0.21
C ASP A 10 -8.66 -3.36 1.37
N ILE A 11 -7.91 -4.45 1.53
CA ILE A 11 -6.86 -4.59 2.54
C ILE A 11 -5.60 -5.06 1.83
N LEU A 12 -4.52 -4.31 2.00
CA LEU A 12 -3.18 -4.73 1.60
C LEU A 12 -2.63 -5.66 2.68
N LEU A 13 -2.13 -6.83 2.30
CA LEU A 13 -1.36 -7.73 3.16
C LEU A 13 0.04 -7.89 2.57
N ALA A 14 1.07 -7.73 3.38
CA ALA A 14 2.45 -7.89 2.93
C ALA A 14 3.39 -8.26 4.10
N GLU A 15 4.48 -8.93 3.78
CA GLU A 15 5.67 -8.95 4.61
C GLU A 15 6.57 -7.79 4.17
N CYS A 16 7.03 -6.97 5.12
CA CYS A 16 7.76 -5.75 4.79
C CYS A 16 9.02 -5.61 5.63
N ASP A 17 10.17 -5.36 4.98
CA ASP A 17 11.41 -4.98 5.67
C ASP A 17 11.19 -3.81 6.63
N ASN A 18 11.77 -3.88 7.83
CA ASN A 18 11.53 -2.89 8.88
C ASN A 18 12.03 -1.48 8.53
N LYS A 19 13.05 -1.34 7.67
CA LYS A 19 13.50 -0.02 7.18
C LYS A 19 12.52 0.55 6.17
N LEU A 20 11.96 -0.29 5.29
CA LEU A 20 10.89 0.11 4.39
C LEU A 20 9.62 0.49 5.16
N LEU A 21 9.19 -0.34 6.11
CA LEU A 21 8.03 -0.09 6.97
C LEU A 21 8.18 1.24 7.73
N ARG A 22 9.38 1.54 8.24
CA ARG A 22 9.67 2.84 8.89
C ARG A 22 9.50 4.00 7.90
N THR A 23 10.06 3.87 6.70
CA THR A 23 9.96 4.90 5.66
C THR A 23 8.51 5.14 5.24
N MET A 24 7.72 4.08 5.06
CA MET A 24 6.29 4.17 4.75
C MET A 24 5.53 4.96 5.82
N LYS A 25 5.79 4.70 7.11
CA LYS A 25 5.19 5.44 8.22
C LYS A 25 5.56 6.92 8.21
N LEU A 26 6.82 7.25 7.90
CA LEU A 26 7.26 8.65 7.76
C LEU A 26 6.60 9.36 6.57
N MET A 27 6.25 8.63 5.52
CA MET A 27 5.46 9.14 4.39
C MET A 27 3.96 9.31 4.72
N GLY A 28 3.54 8.97 5.94
CA GLY A 28 2.15 9.06 6.38
C GLY A 28 1.28 7.84 6.04
N ILE A 29 1.90 6.74 5.59
CA ILE A 29 1.18 5.47 5.35
C ILE A 29 1.03 4.72 6.68
N GLN A 30 -0.20 4.47 7.09
CA GLN A 30 -0.53 3.85 8.38
C GLN A 30 -0.61 2.33 8.25
N ALA A 31 0.55 1.68 8.21
CA ALA A 31 0.65 0.22 8.24
C ALA A 31 0.57 -0.33 9.68
N GLN A 32 -0.23 -1.38 9.86
CA GLN A 32 -0.44 -2.07 11.13
C GLN A 32 0.25 -3.43 11.11
N ARG A 33 0.91 -3.81 12.21
CA ARG A 33 1.59 -5.10 12.33
C ARG A 33 0.56 -6.19 12.60
N LEU A 34 0.68 -7.32 11.91
CA LEU A 34 -0.12 -8.53 12.14
C LEU A 34 0.54 -9.49 13.13
N GLY A 35 1.85 -9.36 13.32
CA GLY A 35 2.63 -10.25 14.18
C GLY A 35 4.04 -9.74 14.41
N GLU A 36 4.85 -10.59 15.03
CA GLU A 36 6.27 -10.34 15.22
C GLU A 36 7.04 -10.41 13.91
N GLY A 37 8.20 -9.72 13.88
CA GLY A 37 9.08 -9.75 12.73
C GLY A 37 9.89 -11.04 12.66
N LEU A 38 10.21 -11.49 11.45
CA LEU A 38 11.12 -12.59 11.18
C LEU A 38 12.44 -12.02 10.66
N LYS A 39 13.58 -12.54 11.15
CA LYS A 39 14.89 -12.16 10.65
C LYS A 39 15.32 -13.09 9.52
N TYR A 40 15.45 -12.55 8.31
CA TYR A 40 15.89 -13.28 7.13
C TYR A 40 16.78 -12.40 6.23
N LEU A 41 17.78 -12.99 5.57
CA LEU A 41 18.72 -12.31 4.65
C LEU A 41 19.36 -11.00 5.17
N GLY A 42 19.59 -10.90 6.48
CA GLY A 42 20.27 -9.75 7.09
C GLY A 42 19.36 -8.59 7.49
N SER A 43 18.04 -8.73 7.33
CA SER A 43 17.05 -7.76 7.81
C SER A 43 15.93 -8.44 8.59
N GLU A 44 15.26 -7.67 9.44
CA GLU A 44 14.00 -8.09 10.05
C GLU A 44 12.85 -7.59 9.19
N THR A 45 11.93 -8.48 8.86
CA THR A 45 10.74 -8.19 8.09
C THR A 45 9.50 -8.47 8.92
N THR A 46 8.49 -7.62 8.82
CA THR A 46 7.28 -7.70 9.66
C THR A 46 6.06 -7.95 8.78
N PRO A 47 5.20 -8.93 9.11
CA PRO A 47 3.90 -9.06 8.46
C PRO A 47 3.01 -7.88 8.85
N ILE A 48 2.46 -7.21 7.85
CA ILE A 48 1.64 -6.02 8.00
C ILE A 48 0.35 -6.12 7.22
N TYR A 49 -0.62 -5.30 7.62
CA TYR A 49 -1.75 -4.93 6.80
C TYR A 49 -1.93 -3.42 6.72
N ILE A 50 -2.59 -2.97 5.66
CA ILE A 50 -2.96 -1.57 5.46
C ILE A 50 -4.38 -1.52 4.92
N THR A 51 -5.22 -0.70 5.56
CA THR A 51 -6.58 -0.43 5.10
C THR A 51 -6.60 0.75 4.14
N TYR A 52 -7.74 0.95 3.47
CA TYR A 52 -8.00 2.17 2.68
C TYR A 52 -7.65 3.46 3.44
N SER A 53 -8.12 3.62 4.68
CA SER A 53 -7.89 4.83 5.48
C SER A 53 -6.41 5.03 5.79
N GLY A 54 -5.66 3.95 6.01
CA GLY A 54 -4.23 4.02 6.26
C GLY A 54 -3.40 4.47 5.06
N MET A 55 -3.96 4.40 3.85
CA MET A 55 -3.30 4.87 2.62
C MET A 55 -3.88 6.20 2.09
N ALA A 56 -5.08 6.59 2.54
CA ALA A 56 -5.84 7.67 1.95
C ALA A 56 -5.10 9.00 1.89
N ASP A 57 -4.50 9.43 3.00
CA ASP A 57 -3.76 10.68 3.07
C ASP A 57 -2.57 10.69 2.11
N PHE A 58 -1.83 9.58 2.03
CA PHE A 58 -0.67 9.45 1.15
C PHE A 58 -1.10 9.50 -0.31
N PHE A 59 -2.11 8.73 -0.72
CA PHE A 59 -2.60 8.73 -2.10
C PHE A 59 -3.23 10.07 -2.49
N GLN A 60 -3.99 10.70 -1.60
CA GLN A 60 -4.61 11.99 -1.89
C GLN A 60 -3.55 13.09 -2.08
N LYS A 61 -2.53 13.14 -1.22
CA LYS A 61 -1.42 14.12 -1.32
C LYS A 61 -0.58 13.93 -2.58
N ASN A 62 -0.48 12.70 -3.08
CA ASN A 62 0.41 12.34 -4.19
C ASN A 62 -0.34 11.95 -5.47
N ARG A 63 -1.65 12.26 -5.57
CA ARG A 63 -2.50 11.82 -6.67
C ARG A 63 -1.97 12.23 -8.05
N ASP A 64 -1.36 13.42 -8.13
CA ASP A 64 -0.78 13.94 -9.38
C ASP A 64 0.33 13.07 -9.95
N LEU A 65 1.02 12.28 -9.10
CA LEU A 65 2.06 11.35 -9.55
C LEU A 65 1.47 10.21 -10.38
N LEU A 66 0.21 9.83 -10.15
CA LEU A 66 -0.47 8.77 -10.92
C LEU A 66 -0.72 9.20 -12.37
N TYR A 67 -1.04 10.47 -12.58
CA TYR A 67 -1.34 11.02 -13.91
C TYR A 67 -0.10 11.39 -14.72
N ARG A 68 1.07 11.45 -14.09
CA ARG A 68 2.35 11.75 -14.76
C ARG A 68 2.98 10.55 -15.47
N ILE A 69 2.45 9.34 -15.26
CA ILE A 69 2.95 8.14 -15.92
C ILE A 69 2.26 8.02 -17.29
N PRO A 70 2.99 8.16 -18.41
CA PRO A 70 2.41 8.02 -19.74
C PRO A 70 1.82 6.60 -19.89
N GLY A 71 0.51 6.49 -20.12
CA GLY A 71 -0.21 5.22 -20.28
C GLY A 71 -1.27 4.90 -19.23
N HIS A 72 -1.41 5.69 -18.16
CA HIS A 72 -2.42 5.46 -17.11
C HIS A 72 -3.83 6.02 -17.42
N SER A 73 -4.06 6.64 -18.59
CA SER A 73 -5.40 7.10 -19.02
C SER A 73 -6.40 5.98 -19.33
N LYS A 74 -6.11 4.71 -19.00
CA LYS A 74 -6.95 3.53 -19.29
C LYS A 74 -7.04 2.50 -18.15
N PHE A 75 -7.09 2.90 -16.89
CA PHE A 75 -7.66 2.01 -15.86
C PHE A 75 -9.10 2.45 -15.58
N CYS A 76 -9.95 2.14 -16.56
CA CYS A 76 -11.40 2.25 -16.49
C CYS A 76 -11.96 0.84 -16.71
N TYR A 77 -12.59 0.31 -15.66
CA TYR A 77 -13.64 -0.71 -15.65
C TYR A 77 -13.31 -2.12 -16.15
N HIS A 78 -13.09 -3.03 -15.19
CA HIS A 78 -13.91 -4.25 -15.11
C HIS A 78 -14.02 -4.76 -13.66
N ARG A 79 -15.18 -4.48 -13.04
CA ARG A 79 -15.64 -5.16 -11.84
C ARG A 79 -15.82 -6.64 -12.18
N LEU A 80 -14.94 -7.50 -11.67
CA LEU A 80 -15.22 -8.93 -11.62
C LEU A 80 -16.30 -9.14 -10.55
N ASN A 81 -17.49 -9.50 -11.01
CA ASN A 81 -18.55 -10.00 -10.13
C ASN A 81 -18.13 -11.41 -9.70
N PHE A 82 -17.87 -11.57 -8.40
CA PHE A 82 -17.98 -12.87 -7.73
C PHE A 82 -19.35 -12.95 -7.07
#